data_AF-A0A2V7HQS6-F1
#
_entry.id   AF-A0A2V7HQS6-F1
#
_cell.length_a   1.000
_cell.length_b   1.000
_cell.length_c   1.000
_cell.angle_alpha   90.00
_cell.angle_beta   90.00
_cell.angle_gamma   90.00
#
_symmetry.space_group_name_H-M   'P 1'
#
loop_
_entity.id
_entity.type
_entity.pdbx_description
1 polymer ?
#
loop_
_entity_poly.entity_id
_entity_poly.type
_entity_poly.pdbx_seq_one_letter_code
_entity_poly.pdbx_strand_id
1 'polypeptide(L)'
;MHRFCERRLLDRHVARIAAEYRRRRDTLVASLKRRMPEDVTWTEPEGGFSLLVTLPAGLDAGALLARAHERGVAYTPGAAFWVDGSGERTLRLSFSSVPGGKIDEGVRRLGAVERRSGVNSRARRPTVERRSGVNSRARRPTVERRSGVNSRARRPTVERRSGVNSRARRPTVERRSPAKALRRQI
;
A
#
# COMPACT_ATOMS: atom_id res chain seq x y z
N MET A 1 -22.64 13.95 11.61
CA MET A 1 -21.48 14.68 12.17
C MET A 1 -21.88 15.97 12.87
N HIS A 2 -22.65 16.88 12.25
CA HIS A 2 -23.09 18.14 12.89
C HIS A 2 -23.65 17.97 14.32
N ARG A 3 -24.67 17.12 14.54
CA ARG A 3 -25.21 16.85 15.90
C ARG A 3 -24.23 16.21 16.89
N PHE A 4 -23.18 15.54 16.41
CA PHE A 4 -22.17 14.91 17.27
C PHE A 4 -21.17 15.95 17.81
N CYS A 5 -20.84 16.95 16.98
CA CYS A 5 -20.05 18.10 17.38
C CYS A 5 -20.82 19.01 18.34
N GLU A 6 -22.08 19.36 18.01
CA GLU A 6 -22.91 20.26 18.84
C GLU A 6 -23.11 19.76 20.28
N ARG A 7 -23.19 18.44 20.46
CA ARG A 7 -23.39 17.81 21.78
C ARG A 7 -22.09 17.59 22.56
N ARG A 8 -20.95 18.16 22.12
CA ARG A 8 -19.60 17.95 22.69
C ARG A 8 -19.20 16.47 22.81
N LEU A 9 -19.85 15.60 22.06
CA LEU A 9 -19.55 14.16 22.05
C LEU A 9 -18.24 13.88 21.30
N LEU A 10 -17.88 14.76 20.36
CA LEU A 10 -16.61 14.72 19.65
C LEU A 10 -15.42 14.85 20.61
N ASP A 11 -15.39 15.88 21.46
CA ASP A 11 -14.26 16.13 22.37
C ASP A 11 -14.05 14.95 23.32
N ARG A 12 -15.14 14.45 23.91
CA ARG A 12 -15.10 13.26 24.78
C ARG A 12 -14.61 12.01 24.04
N HIS A 13 -15.05 11.83 22.80
CA HIS A 13 -14.65 10.70 21.98
C HIS A 13 -13.18 10.78 21.57
N VAL A 14 -12.70 11.97 21.16
CA VAL A 14 -11.31 12.24 20.81
C VAL A 14 -10.41 12.01 22.02
N ALA A 15 -10.75 12.54 23.19
CA ALA A 15 -9.97 12.32 24.41
C ALA A 15 -9.83 10.83 24.75
N ARG A 16 -10.93 10.08 24.64
CA ARG A 16 -10.93 8.62 24.87
C ARG A 16 -10.06 7.87 23.86
N ILE A 17 -10.16 8.20 22.57
CA ILE A 17 -9.36 7.55 21.53
C ILE A 17 -7.89 7.92 21.65
N ALA A 18 -7.57 9.18 21.93
CA ALA A 18 -6.20 9.64 22.14
C ALA A 18 -5.53 8.93 23.32
N ALA A 19 -6.25 8.73 24.43
CA ALA A 19 -5.76 7.96 25.56
C ALA A 19 -5.46 6.49 25.18
N GLU A 20 -6.35 5.85 24.43
CA GLU A 20 -6.15 4.46 23.97
C GLU A 20 -4.97 4.34 23.00
N TYR A 21 -4.85 5.23 22.02
CA TYR A 21 -3.72 5.22 21.09
C TYR A 21 -2.39 5.53 21.77
N ARG A 22 -2.38 6.42 22.79
CA ARG A 22 -1.20 6.63 23.63
C ARG A 22 -0.80 5.34 24.34
N ARG A 23 -1.73 4.64 25.01
CA ARG A 23 -1.44 3.35 25.66
C ARG A 23 -0.87 2.32 24.69
N ARG A 24 -1.42 2.22 23.47
CA ARG A 24 -0.92 1.27 22.45
C ARG A 24 0.46 1.66 21.93
N ARG A 25 0.71 2.95 21.67
CA ARG A 25 2.03 3.46 21.30
C ARG A 25 3.05 3.11 22.39
N ASP A 26 2.75 3.41 23.64
CA ASP A 26 3.66 3.18 24.76
C ASP A 26 3.93 1.67 24.94
N THR A 27 2.90 0.84 24.76
CA THR A 27 3.05 -0.63 24.74
C THR A 27 3.97 -1.10 23.63
N LEU A 28 3.83 -0.54 22.42
CA LEU A 28 4.67 -0.86 21.27
C LEU A 28 6.13 -0.46 21.53
N VAL A 29 6.37 0.78 21.94
CA VAL A 29 7.71 1.30 22.25
C VAL A 29 8.37 0.48 23.35
N ALA A 30 7.66 0.20 24.45
CA ALA A 30 8.20 -0.64 25.52
C ALA A 30 8.53 -2.07 25.05
N SER A 31 7.70 -2.63 24.15
CA SER A 31 7.95 -3.95 23.59
C SER A 31 9.16 -3.95 22.64
N LEU A 32 9.34 -2.90 21.85
CA LEU A 32 10.52 -2.73 20.99
C LEU A 32 11.79 -2.67 21.83
N LYS A 33 11.82 -1.83 22.88
CA LYS A 33 12.94 -1.70 23.83
C LYS A 33 13.36 -3.03 24.45
N ARG A 34 12.40 -3.92 24.77
CA ARG A 34 12.70 -5.21 25.41
C ARG A 34 13.14 -6.31 24.43
N ARG A 35 12.73 -6.25 23.16
CA ARG A 35 12.73 -7.43 22.28
C ARG A 35 13.52 -7.26 20.99
N MET A 36 13.77 -6.02 20.58
CA MET A 36 14.61 -5.72 19.44
C MET A 36 16.09 -5.66 19.85
N PRO A 37 17.01 -6.09 18.98
CA PRO A 37 18.44 -5.86 19.20
C PRO A 37 18.81 -4.38 19.12
N GLU A 38 19.99 -4.04 19.63
CA GLU A 38 20.46 -2.65 19.85
C GLU A 38 20.67 -1.86 18.55
N ASP A 39 20.85 -2.55 17.43
CA ASP A 39 21.07 -1.99 16.09
C ASP A 39 19.76 -1.65 15.36
N VAL A 40 18.60 -1.97 15.94
CA VAL A 40 17.28 -1.53 15.47
C VAL A 40 16.92 -0.21 16.14
N THR A 41 16.58 0.80 15.33
CA THR A 41 16.11 2.11 15.84
C THR A 41 14.67 2.37 15.41
N TRP A 42 13.98 3.29 16.09
CA TRP A 42 12.62 3.68 15.73
C TRP A 42 12.32 5.13 16.09
N THR A 43 11.29 5.69 15.47
CA THR A 43 10.74 6.99 15.85
C THR A 43 9.81 6.87 17.06
N GLU A 44 9.82 7.85 17.95
CA GLU A 44 8.88 7.95 19.07
C GLU A 44 7.92 9.13 18.83
N PRO A 45 6.82 8.92 18.09
CA PRO A 45 5.93 10.01 17.72
C PRO A 45 5.09 10.49 18.91
N GLU A 46 4.89 11.80 19.04
CA GLU A 46 4.01 12.38 20.07
C GLU A 46 2.52 12.09 19.83
N GLY A 47 2.15 11.77 18.59
CA GLY A 47 0.78 11.44 18.19
C GLY A 47 0.72 10.70 16.84
N GLY A 48 -0.49 10.34 16.43
CA GLY A 48 -0.74 9.58 15.19
C GLY A 48 -1.05 8.10 15.43
N PHE A 49 -0.76 7.27 14.43
CA PHE A 49 -1.24 5.88 14.36
C PHE A 49 -0.15 4.83 14.12
N SER A 50 1.07 5.29 13.87
CA SER A 50 2.19 4.44 13.49
C SER A 50 3.53 5.07 13.85
N LEU A 51 4.54 4.23 13.99
CA LEU A 51 5.94 4.64 14.06
C LEU A 51 6.74 4.00 12.93
N LEU A 52 7.91 4.56 12.66
CA LEU A 52 8.85 4.05 11.68
C LEU A 52 9.98 3.34 12.42
N VAL A 53 10.33 2.13 11.99
CA VAL A 53 11.45 1.34 12.48
C VAL A 53 12.49 1.27 11.39
N THR A 54 13.76 1.43 11.76
CA THR A 54 14.91 1.26 10.88
C THR A 54 15.65 -0.01 11.29
N LEU A 55 15.74 -0.96 10.37
CA LEU A 55 16.45 -2.22 10.53
C LEU A 55 17.98 -2.02 10.43
N PRO A 56 18.76 -2.97 10.97
CA PRO A 56 20.21 -3.00 10.86
C PRO A 56 20.70 -2.97 9.41
N ALA A 57 21.98 -2.61 9.24
CA ALA A 57 22.62 -2.63 7.94
C ALA A 57 22.61 -4.05 7.33
N GLY A 58 22.33 -4.13 6.02
CA GLY A 58 22.30 -5.41 5.29
C GLY A 58 20.98 -6.17 5.35
N LEU A 59 19.96 -5.63 6.03
CA LEU A 59 18.60 -6.15 5.97
C LEU A 59 17.72 -5.31 5.04
N ASP A 60 16.84 -5.97 4.29
CA ASP A 60 15.82 -5.31 3.47
C ASP A 60 14.43 -5.62 4.07
N ALA A 61 13.68 -4.56 4.38
CA ALA A 61 12.38 -4.66 5.01
C ALA A 61 11.32 -5.29 4.09
N GLY A 62 11.43 -5.13 2.77
CA GLY A 62 10.54 -5.76 1.80
C GLY A 62 10.75 -7.27 1.72
N ALA A 63 12.00 -7.71 1.63
CA ALA A 63 12.40 -9.11 1.58
C ALA A 63 12.08 -9.85 2.88
N LEU A 64 12.13 -9.15 4.02
CA LEU A 64 11.79 -9.72 5.34
C LEU A 64 10.27 -9.93 5.51
N LEU A 65 9.43 -9.23 4.74
CA LEU A 65 7.98 -9.20 4.93
C LEU A 65 7.35 -10.57 4.78
N ALA A 66 7.77 -11.37 3.80
CA ALA A 66 7.24 -12.72 3.59
C ALA A 66 7.45 -13.61 4.84
N ARG A 67 8.66 -13.57 5.41
CA ARG A 67 9.00 -14.34 6.62
C ARG A 67 8.27 -13.82 7.86
N ALA A 68 8.07 -12.51 7.96
CA ALA A 68 7.27 -11.92 9.03
C ALA A 68 5.80 -12.36 8.93
N HIS A 69 5.26 -12.37 7.71
CA HIS A 69 3.89 -12.77 7.42
C HIS A 69 3.63 -14.25 7.77
N GLU A 70 4.57 -15.15 7.45
CA GLU A 70 4.51 -16.57 7.87
C GLU A 70 4.41 -16.74 9.39
N ARG A 71 4.91 -15.78 10.17
CA ARG A 71 4.78 -15.77 11.64
C ARG A 71 3.59 -14.95 12.12
N GLY A 72 2.70 -14.52 11.24
CA GLY A 72 1.52 -13.74 11.57
C GLY A 72 1.85 -12.30 11.97
N VAL A 73 2.93 -11.72 11.45
CA VAL A 73 3.26 -10.30 11.59
C VAL A 73 3.18 -9.63 10.22
N ALA A 74 2.41 -8.57 10.12
CA ALA A 74 2.33 -7.73 8.92
C ALA A 74 2.78 -6.30 9.26
N TYR A 75 3.48 -5.67 8.33
CA TYR A 75 3.89 -4.27 8.39
C TYR A 75 3.96 -3.69 6.98
N THR A 76 4.12 -2.37 6.86
CA THR A 76 4.34 -1.72 5.56
C THR A 76 5.84 -1.50 5.34
N PRO A 77 6.46 -2.09 4.30
CA PRO A 77 7.83 -1.77 3.92
C PRO A 77 7.98 -0.28 3.63
N GLY A 78 9.07 0.31 4.09
CA GLY A 78 9.25 1.75 4.09
C GLY A 78 9.79 2.32 2.78
N ALA A 79 10.34 1.49 1.89
CA ALA A 79 10.89 1.92 0.60
C ALA A 79 9.92 2.81 -0.21
N ALA A 80 8.62 2.54 -0.13
CA ALA A 80 7.59 3.34 -0.81
C ALA A 80 7.40 4.77 -0.26
N PHE A 81 7.96 5.08 0.92
CA PHE A 81 7.88 6.40 1.55
C PHE A 81 9.11 7.29 1.30
N TRP A 82 10.12 6.78 0.59
CA TRP A 82 11.36 7.49 0.31
C TRP A 82 11.53 7.72 -1.18
N VAL A 83 11.67 8.98 -1.59
CA VAL A 83 11.83 9.37 -2.99
C VAL A 83 13.25 9.12 -3.53
N ASP A 84 14.23 9.03 -2.63
CA ASP A 84 15.65 8.85 -2.92
C ASP A 84 16.09 7.37 -2.88
N GLY A 85 15.18 6.44 -2.57
CA GLY A 85 15.46 5.01 -2.47
C GLY A 85 16.14 4.58 -1.17
N SER A 86 16.38 5.47 -0.20
CA SER A 86 17.07 5.11 1.06
C SER A 86 16.23 4.27 2.03
N GLY A 87 14.94 4.11 1.76
CA GLY A 87 13.93 3.49 2.62
C GLY A 87 13.92 1.97 2.71
N GLU A 88 14.80 1.26 2.00
CA GLU A 88 14.84 -0.23 1.94
C GLU A 88 14.91 -0.88 3.32
N ARG A 89 15.58 -0.23 4.27
CA ARG A 89 15.76 -0.71 5.65
C ARG A 89 14.64 -0.31 6.61
N THR A 90 13.69 0.49 6.15
CA THR A 90 12.66 1.05 7.04
C THR A 90 11.37 0.26 6.92
N LEU A 91 10.61 0.18 8.01
CA LEU A 91 9.27 -0.38 8.04
C LEU A 91 8.35 0.42 8.95
N ARG A 92 7.08 0.47 8.61
CA ARG A 92 6.06 1.19 9.37
C ARG A 92 5.20 0.22 10.18
N LEU A 93 5.19 0.39 11.49
CA LEU A 93 4.34 -0.37 12.41
C LEU A 93 3.15 0.49 12.81
N SER A 94 1.93 0.02 12.54
CA SER A 94 0.70 0.67 13.00
C SER A 94 0.23 0.06 14.31
N PHE A 95 -0.12 0.92 15.28
CA PHE A 95 -0.66 0.53 16.57
C PHE A 95 -2.16 0.85 16.71
N SER A 96 -2.76 1.57 15.75
CA SER A 96 -4.17 1.99 15.83
C SER A 96 -5.17 0.85 15.61
N SER A 97 -4.82 -0.15 14.80
CA SER A 97 -5.70 -1.28 14.46
C SER A 97 -5.39 -2.57 15.25
N VAL A 98 -4.33 -2.58 16.04
CA VAL A 98 -3.88 -3.77 16.78
C VAL A 98 -4.39 -3.71 18.23
N PRO A 99 -5.11 -4.73 18.73
CA PRO A 99 -5.46 -4.81 20.14
C PRO A 99 -4.20 -4.80 21.02
N GLY A 100 -4.21 -4.05 22.12
CA GLY A 100 -3.03 -3.86 22.98
C GLY A 100 -2.36 -5.18 23.41
N GLY A 101 -3.15 -6.21 23.74
CA GLY A 101 -2.64 -7.54 24.13
C GLY A 101 -1.92 -8.32 23.03
N LYS A 102 -2.04 -7.91 21.75
CA LYS A 102 -1.33 -8.54 20.62
C LYS A 102 -0.04 -7.82 20.23
N ILE A 103 0.19 -6.61 20.72
CA ILE A 103 1.33 -5.78 20.33
C ILE A 103 2.65 -6.44 20.74
N ASP A 104 2.78 -6.84 22.01
CA ASP A 104 4.01 -7.43 22.53
C ASP A 104 4.36 -8.75 21.81
N GLU A 105 3.37 -9.59 21.56
CA GLU A 105 3.54 -10.84 20.80
C GLU A 105 3.95 -10.58 19.35
N GLY A 106 3.34 -9.59 18.68
CA GLY A 106 3.73 -9.19 17.33
C GLY A 106 5.18 -8.73 17.26
N VAL A 107 5.61 -7.90 18.20
CA VAL A 107 7.00 -7.44 18.31
C VAL A 107 7.96 -8.59 18.61
N ARG A 108 7.59 -9.51 19.50
CA ARG A 108 8.38 -10.72 19.80
C ARG A 108 8.64 -11.54 18.54
N ARG A 109 7.60 -11.77 17.74
CA ARG A 109 7.70 -12.53 16.49
C ARG A 109 8.56 -11.80 15.47
N LEU A 110 8.42 -10.48 15.35
CA LEU A 110 9.22 -9.66 14.44
C LEU A 110 10.72 -9.73 14.81
N GLY A 111 11.07 -9.52 16.07
CA GLY A 111 12.46 -9.63 16.54
C GLY A 111 13.06 -11.03 16.32
N ALA A 112 12.24 -12.10 16.40
CA ALA A 112 12.69 -13.45 16.09
C ALA A 112 12.89 -13.72 14.58
N VAL A 113 12.29 -12.93 13.70
CA VAL A 113 12.47 -13.00 12.24
C VAL A 113 13.71 -12.22 11.81
N GLU A 114 13.90 -11.04 12.40
CA GLU A 114 15.06 -10.17 12.20
C GLU A 114 16.35 -10.90 12.61
N ARG A 115 16.45 -11.41 13.85
CA ARG A 115 17.64 -12.15 14.34
C ARG A 115 18.03 -13.34 13.47
N ARG A 116 17.05 -14.07 12.93
CA ARG A 116 17.31 -15.22 12.04
C ARG A 116 17.83 -14.78 10.68
N SER A 117 17.51 -13.56 10.26
CA SER A 117 17.90 -13.00 8.97
C SER A 117 19.26 -12.29 9.03
N GLY A 118 19.60 -11.65 10.15
CA GLY A 118 20.91 -11.04 10.39
C GLY A 118 22.09 -12.03 10.39
N VAL A 119 21.83 -13.33 10.58
CA VAL A 119 22.85 -14.39 10.52
C VAL A 119 23.14 -14.86 9.08
N ASN A 120 22.29 -14.53 8.09
CA ASN A 120 22.31 -15.19 6.78
C ASN A 120 22.40 -14.25 5.55
N SER A 121 22.53 -12.93 5.72
CA SER A 121 22.51 -11.95 4.62
C SER A 121 23.89 -11.63 4.01
N ARG A 122 24.98 -12.25 4.47
CA ARG A 122 26.31 -12.14 3.81
C ARG A 122 26.39 -12.84 2.44
N ALA A 123 25.40 -13.62 2.05
CA ALA A 123 25.36 -14.29 0.75
C ALA A 123 24.04 -13.98 0.03
N ARG A 124 24.14 -13.61 -1.25
CA ARG A 124 23.05 -13.32 -2.21
C ARG A 124 22.58 -11.86 -2.27
N ARG A 125 23.43 -10.99 -2.80
CA ARG A 125 22.95 -10.00 -3.79
C ARG A 125 22.97 -10.67 -5.17
N PRO A 126 21.82 -10.90 -5.84
CA PRO A 126 21.87 -11.09 -7.28
C PRO A 126 22.15 -9.73 -7.91
N THR A 127 23.34 -9.58 -8.48
CA THR A 127 23.71 -8.44 -9.32
C THR A 127 22.76 -8.42 -10.51
N VAL A 128 21.77 -7.53 -10.52
CA VAL A 128 21.01 -7.22 -11.73
C VAL A 128 21.95 -6.43 -12.64
N GLU A 129 22.70 -7.16 -13.46
CA GLU A 129 23.47 -6.59 -14.55
C GLU A 129 22.50 -5.93 -15.52
N ARG A 130 22.42 -4.60 -15.42
CA ARG A 130 21.71 -3.75 -16.35
C ARG A 130 22.47 -3.80 -17.67
N ARG A 131 22.14 -4.77 -18.53
CA ARG A 131 22.64 -4.87 -19.91
C ARG A 131 22.17 -3.65 -20.72
N SER A 132 22.94 -2.58 -20.70
CA SER A 132 22.89 -1.52 -21.70
C SER A 132 23.90 -1.85 -22.80
N GLY A 133 23.52 -2.75 -23.70
CA GLY A 133 24.24 -3.00 -24.95
C GLY A 133 23.66 -2.14 -26.06
N VAL A 134 24.10 -0.89 -26.16
CA VAL A 134 23.98 -0.08 -27.38
C VAL A 134 25.30 -0.24 -28.14
N ASN A 135 25.34 -1.07 -29.18
CA ASN A 135 26.03 -0.76 -30.45
C ASN A 135 25.84 -1.86 -31.51
N SER A 136 25.33 -1.51 -32.69
CA SER A 136 25.83 -2.04 -33.96
C SER A 136 25.35 -1.16 -35.12
N ARG A 137 26.20 -0.20 -35.50
CA ARG A 137 26.20 0.41 -36.84
C ARG A 137 26.82 -0.57 -37.84
N ALA A 138 26.34 -0.44 -39.09
CA ALA A 138 26.86 -0.98 -40.36
C ALA A 138 26.43 -2.44 -40.66
N ARG A 139 25.95 -2.79 -41.86
CA ARG A 139 26.17 -2.25 -43.21
C ARG A 139 24.91 -2.45 -44.07
N ARG A 140 24.63 -1.49 -44.98
CA ARG A 140 23.67 -1.65 -46.09
C ARG A 140 24.20 -2.65 -47.12
N PRO A 141 23.36 -3.52 -47.72
CA PRO A 141 23.62 -4.04 -49.05
C PRO A 141 22.71 -3.36 -50.08
N THR A 142 23.36 -2.91 -51.14
CA THR A 142 22.81 -2.43 -52.41
C THR A 142 22.28 -3.63 -53.20
N VAL A 143 21.05 -3.58 -53.72
CA VAL A 143 20.62 -4.46 -54.83
C VAL A 143 19.74 -3.65 -55.79
N GLU A 144 20.13 -3.74 -57.06
CA GLU A 144 19.58 -3.06 -58.24
C GLU A 144 18.19 -3.56 -58.66
N ARG A 145 17.54 -2.69 -59.46
CA ARG A 145 16.30 -2.86 -60.22
C ARG A 145 16.19 -4.18 -60.97
N ARG A 146 14.96 -4.72 -61.01
CA ARG A 146 14.35 -5.16 -62.28
C ARG A 146 12.82 -5.04 -62.25
N SER A 147 12.32 -4.77 -63.45
CA SER A 147 10.99 -4.39 -63.92
C SER A 147 9.88 -5.43 -63.75
N GLY A 148 8.64 -4.97 -63.56
CA GLY A 148 7.43 -5.77 -63.73
C GLY A 148 6.17 -4.89 -63.64
N VAL A 149 5.32 -4.97 -64.67
CA VAL A 149 4.21 -4.08 -65.04
C VAL A 149 2.87 -4.54 -64.42
N ASN A 150 1.88 -3.64 -64.46
CA ASN A 150 0.42 -3.80 -64.30
C ASN A 150 -0.14 -3.82 -62.87
N SER A 151 -1.30 -3.24 -62.55
CA SER A 151 -2.27 -2.42 -63.30
C SER A 151 -3.35 -1.94 -62.32
N ARG A 152 -3.88 -0.73 -62.56
CA ARG A 152 -5.28 -0.27 -62.34
C ARG A 152 -6.12 -1.01 -61.28
N ALA A 153 -6.67 -0.27 -60.31
CA ALA A 153 -8.08 0.17 -60.35
C ALA A 153 -8.55 0.84 -59.04
N ARG A 154 -9.09 2.06 -59.20
CA ARG A 154 -10.36 2.57 -58.64
C ARG A 154 -10.52 2.72 -57.11
N ARG A 155 -10.48 3.97 -56.67
CA ARG A 155 -11.42 4.56 -55.68
C ARG A 155 -12.86 4.42 -56.22
N PRO A 156 -13.93 4.34 -55.39
CA PRO A 156 -14.39 5.53 -54.67
C PRO A 156 -15.29 5.35 -53.40
N THR A 157 -15.57 6.52 -52.80
CA THR A 157 -16.77 7.00 -52.06
C THR A 157 -17.20 6.47 -50.67
N VAL A 158 -17.17 7.43 -49.75
CA VAL A 158 -18.10 7.76 -48.64
C VAL A 158 -19.45 7.04 -48.64
N GLU A 159 -19.85 6.51 -47.48
CA GLU A 159 -21.25 6.56 -47.05
C GLU A 159 -21.37 6.88 -45.56
N ARG A 160 -22.26 7.83 -45.29
CA ARG A 160 -22.55 8.49 -44.02
C ARG A 160 -23.97 8.05 -43.65
N ARG A 161 -24.17 7.37 -42.52
CA ARG A 161 -25.50 7.18 -41.89
C ARG A 161 -25.31 7.21 -40.37
N SER A 162 -25.63 8.29 -39.66
CA SER A 162 -26.98 8.77 -39.29
C SER A 162 -27.86 7.68 -38.68
N GLY A 163 -27.73 7.47 -37.37
CA GLY A 163 -28.65 6.70 -36.55
C GLY A 163 -29.05 7.52 -35.33
N VAL A 164 -29.94 8.49 -35.53
CA VAL A 164 -30.76 9.07 -34.46
C VAL A 164 -31.76 7.99 -34.07
N ASN A 165 -31.82 7.63 -32.78
CA ASN A 165 -33.11 7.30 -32.22
C ASN A 165 -33.25 7.82 -30.79
N SER A 166 -34.49 8.19 -30.53
CA SER A 166 -34.97 9.15 -29.56
C SER A 166 -35.78 8.45 -28.48
N ARG A 167 -36.09 9.21 -27.43
CA ARG A 167 -37.19 9.02 -26.46
C ARG A 167 -36.95 7.95 -25.38
N ALA A 168 -36.70 8.37 -24.15
CA ALA A 168 -37.65 8.94 -23.17
C ALA A 168 -38.41 7.85 -22.39
N ARG A 169 -38.21 7.83 -21.07
CA ARG A 169 -39.23 8.14 -20.06
C ARG A 169 -38.67 7.88 -18.65
N ARG A 170 -38.62 8.95 -17.86
CA ARG A 170 -38.63 8.88 -16.38
C ARG A 170 -40.06 8.52 -15.94
N PRO A 171 -40.21 7.86 -14.78
CA PRO A 171 -41.35 8.13 -13.93
C PRO A 171 -40.91 8.68 -12.57
N THR A 172 -41.38 9.90 -12.36
CA THR A 172 -41.96 10.51 -11.16
C THR A 172 -42.01 9.71 -9.86
N VAL A 173 -41.54 10.43 -8.83
CA VAL A 173 -41.85 10.38 -7.40
C VAL A 173 -43.29 9.96 -7.09
N GLU A 174 -43.46 8.98 -6.21
CA GLU A 174 -44.68 8.84 -5.41
C GLU A 174 -44.33 8.93 -3.93
N ARG A 175 -44.73 10.05 -3.32
CA ARG A 175 -44.79 10.23 -1.87
C ARG A 175 -46.10 9.59 -1.39
N ARG A 176 -46.03 8.69 -0.41
CA ARG A 176 -47.13 8.45 0.54
C ARG A 176 -46.61 8.40 1.98
N SER A 177 -47.39 9.07 2.82
CA SER A 177 -47.22 9.40 4.23
C SER A 177 -47.51 8.20 5.18
N PRO A 178 -47.31 8.35 6.50
CA PRO A 178 -47.03 7.28 7.45
C PRO A 178 -48.27 6.73 8.17
N ALA A 179 -48.20 5.48 8.67
CA ALA A 179 -49.04 5.02 9.79
C ALA A 179 -48.57 3.68 10.40
N LYS A 180 -48.71 3.60 11.73
CA LYS A 180 -48.77 2.43 12.65
C LYS A 180 -47.46 1.64 12.89
N ALA A 181 -46.83 1.69 14.06
CA ALA A 181 -47.27 1.32 15.42
C ALA A 181 -47.56 -0.18 15.61
N LEU A 182 -46.57 -0.91 16.17
CA LEU A 182 -46.71 -2.06 17.09
C LEU A 182 -45.30 -2.38 17.63
N ARG A 183 -44.92 -2.01 18.87
CA ARG A 183 -45.11 -2.72 20.16
C ARG A 183 -44.76 -4.22 20.14
N ARG A 184 -43.85 -4.57 21.07
CA ARG A 184 -43.51 -5.90 21.65
C ARG A 184 -42.65 -6.79 20.74
N GLN A 185 -41.64 -7.52 21.21
CA GLN A 185 -41.42 -8.18 22.51
C GLN A 185 -39.94 -8.62 22.63
N ILE A 186 -39.45 -8.62 23.88
CA ILE A 186 -38.35 -9.43 24.49
C ILE A 186 -36.93 -9.19 23.97
#